data_AF-A0A1Z5LHT1-F1
#
_entry.id   AF-A0A1Z5LHT1-F1
#
_cell.length_a   1.000
_cell.length_b   1.000
_cell.length_c   1.000
_cell.angle_alpha   90.00
_cell.angle_beta   90.00
_cell.angle_gamma   90.00
#
_symmetry.space_group_name_H-M   'P 1'
#
loop_
_entity.id
_entity.type
_entity.pdbx_description
1 polymer ?
#
loop_
_entity_poly.entity_id
_entity_poly.type
_entity_poly.pdbx_seq_one_letter_code
_entity_poly.pdbx_strand_id
1 'polypeptide(L)'
;MLPHTIVLEPLSECMVLGVCVAWATSILFDWDAFAVYLLHLLVWFLLDWMLLSIVQNGLLPFSKWEFVVAWTFRECSALYLFLHALWDPTIRWRTGTYRL
;
A
#
# COMPACT_ATOMS: atom_id res chain seq x y z
N MET A 1 7.41 13.34 10.62
CA MET A 1 6.09 13.65 10.01
C MET A 1 5.34 14.67 10.88
N LEU A 2 4.24 15.28 10.41
CA LEU A 2 3.40 16.10 11.29
C LEU A 2 2.61 15.16 12.23
N PRO A 3 2.51 15.43 13.55
CA PRO A 3 1.86 14.51 14.50
C PRO A 3 0.44 14.10 14.11
N HIS A 4 -0.29 14.99 13.44
CA HIS A 4 -1.66 14.75 13.00
C HIS A 4 -1.75 13.79 11.80
N THR A 5 -0.73 13.76 10.92
CA THR A 5 -0.76 12.90 9.72
C THR A 5 -0.48 11.45 10.08
N ILE A 6 0.24 11.19 11.18
CA ILE A 6 0.54 9.84 11.68
C ILE A 6 -0.73 8.99 11.88
N VAL A 7 -1.83 9.61 12.34
CA VAL A 7 -3.10 8.89 12.57
C VAL A 7 -3.80 8.53 11.26
N LEU A 8 -3.65 9.38 10.25
CA LEU A 8 -4.34 9.24 8.97
C LEU A 8 -3.54 8.43 7.95
N GLU A 9 -2.22 8.35 8.09
CA GLU A 9 -1.33 7.61 7.18
C GLU A 9 -1.77 6.16 6.91
N PRO A 10 -2.14 5.36 7.94
CA PRO A 10 -2.55 3.97 7.71
C PRO A 10 -3.83 3.86 6.87
N LEU A 11 -4.67 4.89 6.88
CA LEU A 11 -5.91 4.91 6.11
C LEU A 11 -5.66 5.14 4.61
N SER A 12 -4.48 5.63 4.23
CA SER A 12 -4.09 5.76 2.81
C SER A 12 -3.49 4.50 2.21
N GLU A 13 -3.22 3.47 3.01
CA GLU A 13 -2.65 2.21 2.53
C GLU A 13 -3.72 1.32 1.88
N CYS A 14 -3.35 0.62 0.81
CA CYS A 14 -4.25 -0.15 -0.07
C CYS A 14 -5.20 -1.08 0.70
N MET A 15 -4.67 -1.86 1.65
CA MET A 15 -5.45 -2.85 2.39
C MET A 15 -6.54 -2.19 3.26
N VAL A 16 -6.15 -1.18 4.05
CA VAL A 16 -7.07 -0.50 4.98
C VAL A 16 -8.09 0.33 4.20
N LEU A 17 -7.62 1.09 3.20
CA LEU A 17 -8.47 1.91 2.37
C LEU A 17 -9.48 1.06 1.58
N GLY A 18 -9.05 -0.08 1.04
CA GLY A 18 -9.93 -1.01 0.34
C GLY A 18 -11.06 -1.52 1.23
N VAL A 19 -10.78 -1.86 2.49
CA VAL A 19 -11.81 -2.28 3.45
C VAL A 19 -12.80 -1.14 3.73
N CYS A 20 -12.30 0.08 3.93
CA CYS A 20 -13.16 1.25 4.13
C CYS A 20 -14.06 1.52 2.92
N VAL A 21 -13.52 1.46 1.70
CA VAL A 21 -14.29 1.65 0.46
C VAL A 21 -15.34 0.56 0.30
N ALA A 22 -14.96 -0.70 0.44
CA ALA A 22 -15.89 -1.83 0.33
C ALA A 22 -17.04 -1.70 1.33
N TRP A 23 -16.73 -1.39 2.59
CA TRP A 23 -17.74 -1.20 3.63
C TRP A 23 -18.67 -0.02 3.33
N ALA A 24 -18.12 1.14 2.96
CA ALA A 24 -18.91 2.32 2.61
C ALA A 24 -19.85 2.04 1.43
N THR A 25 -19.35 1.37 0.38
CA THR A 25 -20.16 1.04 -0.80
C THR A 25 -21.24 0.01 -0.52
N SER A 26 -21.00 -0.94 0.38
CA SER A 26 -22.05 -1.89 0.80
C SER A 26 -23.18 -1.20 1.56
N ILE A 27 -22.89 -0.17 2.36
CA ILE A 27 -23.93 0.57 3.09
C ILE A 27 -24.69 1.51 2.14
N LEU A 28 -23.97 2.23 1.28
CA LEU A 28 -24.55 3.30 0.45
C LEU A 28 -25.28 2.77 -0.79
N PHE A 29 -24.78 1.70 -1.39
CA PHE A 29 -25.24 1.21 -2.69
C PHE A 29 -25.71 -0.26 -2.67
N ASP A 30 -25.63 -0.93 -1.52
CA ASP A 30 -25.94 -2.36 -1.37
C ASP A 30 -25.10 -3.25 -2.31
N TRP A 31 -23.86 -2.82 -2.59
CA TRP A 31 -22.92 -3.56 -3.40
C TRP A 31 -22.25 -4.68 -2.59
N ASP A 32 -21.90 -5.78 -3.28
CA ASP A 32 -21.14 -6.85 -2.66
C ASP A 32 -19.75 -6.35 -2.24
N ALA A 33 -19.53 -6.25 -0.93
CA ALA A 33 -18.31 -5.69 -0.35
C ALA A 33 -17.06 -6.47 -0.80
N PHE A 34 -17.17 -7.79 -0.95
CA PHE A 34 -16.05 -8.64 -1.34
C PHE A 34 -15.63 -8.36 -2.80
N ALA A 35 -16.59 -8.28 -3.73
CA ALA A 35 -16.33 -7.93 -5.12
C ALA A 35 -15.70 -6.53 -5.26
N VAL A 36 -16.22 -5.53 -4.52
CA VAL A 36 -15.64 -4.17 -4.52
C VAL A 36 -14.22 -4.19 -3.98
N TYR A 37 -13.96 -4.92 -2.89
CA TYR A 37 -12.63 -5.04 -2.32
C TYR A 37 -11.63 -5.66 -3.31
N LEU A 38 -12.00 -6.76 -3.98
CA LEU A 38 -11.14 -7.38 -4.99
C LEU A 38 -10.88 -6.47 -6.19
N LEU A 39 -11.90 -5.73 -6.65
CA LEU A 39 -11.74 -4.76 -7.72
C LEU A 39 -10.78 -3.63 -7.31
N HIS A 40 -10.92 -3.13 -6.08
CA HIS A 40 -10.04 -2.11 -5.52
C HIS A 40 -8.58 -2.60 -5.49
N LEU A 41 -8.31 -3.80 -4.97
CA LEU A 41 -6.98 -4.40 -4.95
C LEU A 41 -6.39 -4.53 -6.36
N LEU A 42 -7.20 -4.97 -7.32
CA LEU A 42 -6.77 -5.12 -8.71
C LEU A 42 -6.41 -3.77 -9.35
N VAL A 43 -7.26 -2.75 -9.17
CA VAL A 43 -6.99 -1.41 -9.70
C VAL A 43 -5.72 -0.83 -9.09
N TRP A 44 -5.55 -0.94 -7.77
CA TRP A 44 -4.35 -0.48 -7.09
C TRP A 44 -3.09 -1.17 -7.59
N PHE A 45 -3.14 -2.50 -7.71
CA PHE A 45 -2.05 -3.31 -8.25
C PHE A 45 -1.62 -2.85 -9.65
N LEU A 46 -2.60 -2.58 -10.53
CA LEU A 46 -2.34 -2.11 -11.89
C LEU A 46 -1.74 -0.71 -11.92
N LEU A 47 -2.20 0.19 -11.05
CA LEU A 47 -1.65 1.54 -10.92
C LEU A 47 -0.20 1.50 -10.44
N ASP A 48 0.13 0.65 -9.46
CA ASP A 48 1.51 0.49 -8.99
C ASP A 48 2.42 -0.11 -10.06
N TRP A 49 1.93 -1.10 -10.80
CA TRP A 49 2.65 -1.65 -11.94
C TRP A 49 2.94 -0.57 -13.00
N MET A 50 1.94 0.25 -13.31
CA MET A 50 2.07 1.35 -14.26
C MET A 50 3.08 2.40 -13.77
N LEU A 51 2.94 2.84 -12.51
CA LEU A 51 3.85 3.80 -11.89
C LEU A 51 5.30 3.32 -11.95
N LEU A 52 5.54 2.07 -11.57
CA LEU A 52 6.87 1.46 -11.59
C LEU A 52 7.44 1.39 -13.02
N SER A 53 6.61 1.01 -13.99
CA SER A 53 6.99 0.96 -15.40
C SER A 53 7.38 2.34 -15.94
N ILE A 54 6.63 3.39 -15.55
CA ILE A 54 6.91 4.78 -15.93
C ILE A 54 8.22 5.26 -15.28
N VAL A 55 8.40 5.03 -13.97
CA VAL A 55 9.58 5.49 -13.22
C VAL A 55 10.86 4.80 -13.70
N GLN A 56 10.80 3.49 -14.00
CA GLN A 56 11.94 2.76 -14.55
C GLN A 56 12.31 3.26 -15.96
N ASN A 57 11.31 3.70 -16.74
CA ASN A 57 11.48 4.20 -18.10
C ASN A 57 12.28 3.22 -19.00
N GLY A 58 11.94 1.93 -18.92
CA GLY A 58 12.65 0.84 -19.60
C GLY A 58 12.10 -0.52 -19.22
N LEU A 59 12.79 -1.59 -19.63
CA LEU A 59 12.42 -2.95 -19.22
C LEU A 59 12.67 -3.14 -17.72
N LEU A 60 11.69 -3.72 -17.04
CA LEU A 60 11.83 -4.08 -15.62
C LEU A 60 12.79 -5.27 -15.50
N PRO A 61 13.75 -5.24 -14.56
CA PRO A 61 14.78 -6.28 -14.43
C PRO A 61 14.28 -7.55 -13.74
N PHE A 62 12.97 -7.75 -13.64
CA PHE A 62 12.33 -8.87 -12.95
C PHE A 62 11.07 -9.31 -13.71
N SER A 63 10.62 -10.52 -13.40
CA SER A 63 9.41 -11.12 -13.96
C SER A 63 8.13 -10.56 -13.33
N LYS A 64 7.01 -10.66 -14.05
CA LYS A 64 5.69 -10.27 -13.54
C LYS A 64 5.30 -11.03 -12.26
N TRP A 65 5.74 -12.28 -12.12
CA TRP A 65 5.48 -13.09 -10.93
C TRP A 65 6.23 -12.59 -9.69
N GLU A 66 7.50 -12.22 -9.85
CA GLU A 66 8.27 -11.61 -8.76
C GLU A 66 7.62 -10.31 -8.31
N PHE A 67 7.08 -9.52 -9.24
CA PHE A 67 6.31 -8.33 -8.89
C PHE A 67 5.06 -8.66 -8.07
N VAL A 68 4.26 -9.65 -8.47
CA VAL A 68 3.05 -10.04 -7.73
C VAL A 68 3.38 -10.41 -6.28
N VAL A 69 4.41 -11.24 -6.08
CA VAL A 69 4.82 -11.68 -4.75
C VAL A 69 5.35 -10.49 -3.93
N ALA A 70 6.24 -9.69 -4.51
CA ALA A 70 6.82 -8.53 -3.83
C ALA A 70 5.78 -7.46 -3.49
N TRP A 71 4.85 -7.18 -4.41
CA TRP A 71 3.75 -6.24 -4.21
C TRP A 71 2.85 -6.70 -3.07
N THR A 72 2.45 -7.98 -3.08
CA THR A 72 1.58 -8.54 -2.03
C THR A 72 2.26 -8.50 -0.67
N PHE A 73 3.54 -8.88 -0.60
CA PHE A 73 4.32 -8.82 0.64
C PHE A 73 4.41 -7.38 1.17
N ARG A 74 4.68 -6.41 0.29
CA ARG A 74 4.81 -5.00 0.66
C ARG A 74 3.49 -4.43 1.18
N GLU A 75 2.36 -4.66 0.49
CA GLU A 75 1.06 -4.15 0.92
C GLU A 75 0.58 -4.78 2.24
N CYS A 76 0.76 -6.10 2.40
CA CYS A 76 0.38 -6.78 3.64
C CYS A 76 1.27 -6.40 4.84
N SER A 77 2.54 -6.06 4.60
CA SER A 77 3.48 -5.67 5.65
C SER A 77 3.47 -4.16 5.94
N ALA A 78 2.83 -3.33 5.10
CA ALA A 78 2.83 -1.88 5.22
C ALA A 78 2.39 -1.41 6.62
N LEU A 79 1.23 -1.89 7.10
CA LEU A 79 0.71 -1.52 8.42
C LEU A 79 1.64 -1.97 9.56
N TYR A 80 2.20 -3.18 9.45
CA TYR A 80 3.14 -3.70 10.45
C TYR A 80 4.43 -2.85 10.50
N LEU A 81 5.02 -2.56 9.34
CA LEU A 81 6.22 -1.74 9.23
C LEU A 81 5.99 -0.32 9.72
N PHE A 82 4.81 0.25 9.44
CA PHE A 82 4.42 1.56 9.95
C PHE A 82 4.36 1.58 11.48
N LEU A 83 3.66 0.61 12.10
CA LEU A 83 3.58 0.50 13.56
C LEU A 83 4.96 0.28 14.19
N HIS A 84 5.80 -0.55 13.57
CA HIS A 84 7.18 -0.75 14.02
C HIS A 84 7.99 0.55 13.97
N ALA A 85 7.85 1.33 12.89
CA ALA A 85 8.53 2.62 12.75
C ALA A 85 8.02 3.69 13.74
N LEU A 86 6.79 3.58 14.25
CA LEU A 86 6.32 4.43 15.35
C LEU A 86 6.97 4.06 16.70
N TRP A 87 7.29 2.79 16.90
CA TRP A 87 7.90 2.29 18.13
C TRP A 87 9.41 2.51 18.18
N ASP A 88 10.11 2.19 17.08
CA ASP A 88 11.51 2.54 16.86
C ASP A 88 11.63 3.40 15.59
N PRO A 89 11.68 4.74 15.75
CA PRO A 89 11.66 5.66 14.61
C PRO A 89 12.98 5.70 13.86
N THR A 90 14.04 5.04 14.32
CA THR A 90 15.37 5.17 13.72
C THR A 90 15.56 4.17 12.57
N ILE A 91 15.41 4.65 11.34
CA ILE A 91 15.58 3.83 10.13
C ILE A 91 16.99 4.04 9.57
N ARG A 92 17.79 2.98 9.53
CA ARG A 92 19.10 3.01 8.86
C ARG A 92 18.92 2.62 7.39
N TRP A 93 19.29 3.52 6.49
CA TRP A 93 19.23 3.28 5.04
C TRP A 93 20.54 3.67 4.36
N ARG A 94 21.20 2.68 3.75
CA ARG A 94 22.55 2.79 3.17
C ARG A 94 23.54 3.41 4.18
N THR A 95 24.02 4.62 3.94
CA THR A 95 24.96 5.35 4.79
C THR A 95 24.28 6.35 5.73
N GLY A 96 22.96 6.54 5.62
CA GLY A 96 22.20 7.52 6.39
C GLY A 96 21.35 6.90 7.50
N THR A 97 21.07 7.70 8.52
CA THR A 97 20.08 7.40 9.56
C THR A 97 18.93 8.40 9.43
N TYR A 98 17.73 7.90 9.25
CA TYR A 98 16.50 8.67 9.09
C TYR A 98 15.61 8.47 10.31
N ARG A 99 14.75 9.46 10.59
CA ARG A 99 13.73 9.37 11.63
C ARG A 99 12.36 9.65 11.05
N LEU A 100 11.39 8.84 11.46
CA LEU A 100 9.98 9.05 11.15
C LEU A 100 9.44 10.29 11.89
#